data_AF-A0A1X7VCR4-F1
#
_entry.id   AF-A0A1X7VCR4-F1
#
_cell.length_a   1.000
_cell.length_b   1.000
_cell.length_c   1.000
_cell.angle_alpha   90.00
_cell.angle_beta   90.00
_cell.angle_gamma   90.00
#
_symmetry.space_group_name_H-M   'P 1'
#
loop_
_entity.id
_entity.type
_entity.pdbx_description
1 polymer ?
#
loop_
_entity_poly.entity_id
_entity_poly.type
_entity_poly.pdbx_seq_one_letter_code
_entity_poly.pdbx_strand_id
1 'polypeptide(L)'
;MGKQTISRIAKAGPESKAHLLQSLGIQSVLITDGKTPINMIGNQTDGRLFDQVENLKKDITRLEYQNNELERDLREGGGSTGGGANKLNKRVEDLQERLLTRTDEVSEARRATADDPFPLFPGERLPESGSATDYSCAIKRLPTIKADHGIHLSALVDMEETDTAPARKAGDEWQLRGPLTYLPKSEEQVVKMVSPIIITPGHAVRLRARQAFTDAKGIYRCTGEEWLVRDIGAYLPDVYEEVVEEVDAYTLTPNNALHIRANCNFTDQFGRGRRIGEEWLVKYDDTESYIPDVTEEVVNEVQLTVLSHHQYCVVVNPLGDDGRPRLGCEKFERGIQDAIILESDEALLVTAQEEFDDDTEDGSKVHRTPGDRWMIHGPTDYIPRTEIGNIQRRKATPLNENEGIYVRNVQSGQVRAILGPQSYLLQAAEELYEKELTPLAEEILKEGGGVGDASIRKIAYFDGAKDPSLFKGNKRDKTRVVTYRCPSNCAVQVYNYIEKTARVLFGPDLVVLDPHENFNVLSLSGEGERGRQLGEGVNLLLFSAGKPKKENALKTICLMLGPDFISDHIT
;
A
#
# COMPACT_ATOMS: atom_id res chain seq x y z
N MET A 1 -69.95 77.48 43.76
CA MET A 1 -70.43 77.02 42.43
C MET A 1 -71.83 76.44 42.59
N GLY A 2 -72.83 76.93 41.85
CA GLY A 2 -74.23 76.47 41.98
C GLY A 2 -74.47 75.09 41.34
N LYS A 3 -75.48 74.35 41.84
CA LYS A 3 -75.87 73.01 41.35
C LYS A 3 -76.10 72.94 39.84
N GLN A 4 -76.62 74.01 39.24
CA GLN A 4 -76.85 74.08 37.79
C GLN A 4 -75.55 74.23 36.98
N THR A 5 -74.54 74.92 37.53
CA THR A 5 -73.23 75.09 36.89
C THR A 5 -72.48 73.76 36.82
N ILE A 6 -72.49 73.01 37.92
CA ILE A 6 -71.85 71.67 38.00
C ILE A 6 -72.55 70.69 37.04
N SER A 7 -73.88 70.75 36.94
CA SER A 7 -74.62 69.90 35.98
C SER A 7 -74.31 70.23 34.51
N ARG A 8 -74.00 71.49 34.17
CA ARG A 8 -73.60 71.86 32.81
C ARG A 8 -72.17 71.43 32.49
N ILE A 9 -71.26 71.47 33.46
CA ILE A 9 -69.88 71.00 33.32
C ILE A 9 -69.85 69.47 33.12
N ALA A 10 -70.66 68.72 33.85
CA ALA A 10 -70.76 67.26 33.67
C ALA A 10 -71.26 66.85 32.28
N LYS A 11 -72.09 67.69 31.64
CA LYS A 11 -72.68 67.47 30.31
C LYS A 11 -71.88 68.08 29.15
N ALA A 12 -70.78 68.77 29.42
CA ALA A 12 -69.93 69.33 28.37
C ALA A 12 -69.18 68.24 27.59
N GLY A 13 -68.84 68.52 26.33
CA GLY A 13 -68.06 67.62 25.46
C GLY A 13 -66.62 67.42 25.92
N PRO A 14 -65.88 66.43 25.36
CA PRO A 14 -64.56 66.02 25.85
C PRO A 14 -63.51 67.14 25.83
N GLU A 15 -63.44 67.93 24.76
CA GLU A 15 -62.47 69.03 24.62
C GLU A 15 -62.69 70.16 25.63
N SER A 16 -63.95 70.54 25.86
CA SER A 16 -64.29 71.58 26.82
C SER A 16 -63.98 71.15 28.25
N LYS A 17 -64.06 69.84 28.56
CA LYS A 17 -63.65 69.28 29.86
C LYS A 17 -62.13 69.31 30.02
N ALA A 18 -61.37 68.99 28.97
CA ALA A 18 -59.91 69.02 28.99
C ALA A 18 -59.36 70.44 29.24
N HIS A 19 -59.87 71.46 28.55
CA HIS A 19 -59.43 72.85 28.76
C HIS A 19 -59.77 73.39 30.16
N LEU A 20 -60.92 73.00 30.71
CA LEU A 20 -61.34 73.42 32.05
C LEU A 20 -60.46 72.78 33.14
N LEU A 21 -60.05 71.51 32.95
CA LEU A 21 -59.11 70.83 33.85
C LEU A 21 -57.69 71.41 33.75
N GLN A 22 -57.26 71.80 32.54
CA GLN A 22 -55.98 72.44 32.28
C GLN A 22 -55.89 73.83 32.95
N SER A 23 -56.96 74.63 32.89
CA SER A 23 -57.02 75.95 33.56
C SER A 23 -57.09 75.89 35.10
N LEU A 24 -57.44 74.73 35.67
CA LEU A 24 -57.42 74.47 37.11
C LEU A 24 -56.06 73.96 37.61
N GLY A 25 -55.07 73.79 36.73
CA GLY A 25 -53.71 73.38 37.08
C GLY A 25 -53.57 71.92 37.52
N ILE A 26 -54.59 71.08 37.27
CA ILE A 26 -54.59 69.67 37.66
C ILE A 26 -53.87 68.86 36.57
N GLN A 27 -52.73 68.28 36.92
CA GLN A 27 -51.81 67.62 35.96
C GLN A 27 -52.22 66.19 35.59
N SER A 28 -53.05 65.52 36.38
CA SER A 28 -53.59 64.19 36.06
C SER A 28 -54.94 63.97 36.74
N VAL A 29 -55.93 63.40 36.04
CA VAL A 29 -57.21 62.99 36.63
C VAL A 29 -57.58 61.60 36.14
N LEU A 30 -57.78 60.69 37.09
CA LEU A 30 -58.35 59.37 36.85
C LEU A 30 -59.88 59.47 36.97
N ILE A 31 -60.60 59.28 35.87
CA ILE A 31 -62.06 59.14 35.89
C ILE A 31 -62.40 57.69 35.57
N THR A 32 -63.07 57.00 36.49
CA THR A 32 -63.49 55.60 36.34
C THR A 32 -65.01 55.52 36.46
N ASP A 33 -65.64 54.68 35.63
CA ASP A 33 -67.04 54.27 35.77
C ASP A 33 -67.18 52.88 36.46
N GLY A 34 -66.09 52.40 37.06
CA GLY A 34 -66.04 51.11 37.76
C GLY A 34 -65.77 49.89 36.87
N LYS A 35 -65.60 50.02 35.54
CA LYS A 35 -65.18 48.89 34.68
C LYS A 35 -63.97 49.15 33.79
N THR A 36 -63.64 50.40 33.46
CA THR A 36 -62.41 50.70 32.70
C THR A 36 -61.82 52.06 33.12
N PRO A 37 -60.54 52.13 33.54
CA PRO A 37 -59.88 53.41 33.74
C PRO A 37 -59.40 53.97 32.40
N ILE A 38 -59.82 55.20 32.07
CA ILE A 38 -59.27 55.96 30.95
C ILE A 38 -58.28 56.97 31.53
N ASN A 39 -56.99 56.76 31.27
CA ASN A 39 -55.94 57.70 31.64
C ASN A 39 -55.77 58.70 30.49
N MET A 40 -55.97 60.01 30.75
CA MET A 40 -55.74 61.05 29.73
C MET A 40 -54.51 61.89 30.10
N ILE A 41 -53.51 61.83 29.20
CA ILE A 41 -52.31 62.68 29.01
C ILE A 41 -50.99 62.09 29.56
N GLY A 42 -50.07 61.85 28.62
CA GLY A 42 -48.65 61.53 28.81
C GLY A 42 -47.72 62.72 28.52
N ASN A 43 -46.46 62.57 28.93
CA ASN A 43 -45.42 63.60 29.04
C ASN A 43 -45.09 64.39 27.77
N GLN A 44 -44.70 65.66 27.95
CA GLN A 44 -44.38 66.65 26.90
C GLN A 44 -43.09 66.40 26.09
N THR A 45 -42.34 65.32 26.33
CA THR A 45 -41.12 65.01 25.56
C THR A 45 -41.37 64.13 24.33
N ASP A 46 -42.49 63.40 24.29
CA ASP A 46 -42.81 62.47 23.20
C ASP A 46 -43.62 63.11 22.08
N GLY A 47 -44.32 64.22 22.32
CA GLY A 47 -45.19 64.86 21.33
C GLY A 47 -44.46 65.26 20.04
N ARG A 48 -43.20 65.70 20.15
CA ARG A 48 -42.40 66.13 18.99
C ARG A 48 -41.95 64.97 18.11
N LEU A 49 -41.66 63.81 18.71
CA LEU A 49 -41.32 62.57 18.00
C LEU A 49 -42.58 61.92 17.42
N PHE A 50 -43.70 61.92 18.16
CA PHE A 50 -44.99 61.47 17.66
C PHE A 50 -45.45 62.29 16.46
N ASP A 51 -45.35 63.62 16.52
CA ASP A 51 -45.67 64.50 15.40
C ASP A 51 -44.76 64.21 14.18
N GLN A 52 -43.48 63.94 14.41
CA GLN A 52 -42.54 63.57 13.35
C GLN A 52 -42.90 62.24 12.69
N VAL A 53 -43.18 61.20 13.48
CA VAL A 53 -43.57 59.87 12.98
C VAL A 53 -44.93 59.92 12.27
N GLU A 54 -45.89 60.70 12.79
CA GLU A 54 -47.19 60.86 12.15
C GLU A 54 -47.09 61.64 10.83
N ASN A 55 -46.22 62.65 10.78
CA ASN A 55 -45.90 63.36 9.53
C ASN A 55 -45.20 62.45 8.52
N LEU A 56 -44.25 61.62 8.95
CA LEU A 56 -43.59 60.62 8.10
C LEU A 56 -44.58 59.58 7.57
N LYS A 57 -45.52 59.10 8.40
CA LYS A 57 -46.60 58.18 7.98
C LYS A 57 -47.51 58.81 6.93
N LYS A 58 -47.94 60.07 7.13
CA LYS A 58 -48.74 60.82 6.14
C LYS A 58 -47.99 60.98 4.83
N ASP A 59 -46.69 61.22 4.92
CA ASP A 59 -45.78 61.34 3.80
C ASP A 59 -45.60 60.01 3.04
N ILE A 60 -45.46 58.88 3.74
CA ILE A 60 -45.42 57.54 3.14
C ILE A 60 -46.74 57.25 2.40
N THR A 61 -47.89 57.46 3.04
CA THR A 61 -49.19 57.24 2.38
C THR A 61 -49.37 58.13 1.15
N ARG A 62 -48.87 59.37 1.20
CA ARG A 62 -48.88 60.28 0.05
C ARG A 62 -47.98 59.78 -1.08
N LEU A 63 -46.78 59.28 -0.76
CA LEU A 63 -45.86 58.72 -1.74
C LEU A 63 -46.40 57.42 -2.35
N GLU A 64 -47.01 56.54 -1.55
CA GLU A 64 -47.68 55.31 -2.03
C GLU A 64 -48.82 55.65 -3.01
N TYR A 65 -49.61 56.67 -2.69
CA TYR A 65 -50.66 57.14 -3.58
C TYR A 65 -50.09 57.67 -4.90
N GLN A 66 -49.04 58.50 -4.84
CA GLN A 66 -48.36 59.02 -6.03
C GLN A 66 -47.73 57.91 -6.88
N ASN A 67 -47.15 56.90 -6.24
CA ASN A 67 -46.54 55.77 -6.93
C ASN A 67 -47.62 54.92 -7.63
N ASN A 68 -48.72 54.62 -6.95
CA ASN A 68 -49.86 53.92 -7.55
C ASN A 68 -50.50 54.70 -8.71
N GLU A 69 -50.57 56.03 -8.61
CA GLU A 69 -51.08 56.90 -9.68
C GLU A 69 -50.14 56.87 -10.91
N LEU A 70 -48.83 56.97 -10.70
CA LEU A 70 -47.84 56.90 -11.79
C LEU A 70 -47.74 55.50 -12.42
N GLU A 71 -47.84 54.44 -11.63
CA GLU A 71 -47.92 53.06 -12.14
C GLU A 71 -49.20 52.84 -12.95
N ARG A 72 -50.30 53.48 -12.57
CA ARG A 72 -51.55 53.45 -13.32
C ARG A 72 -51.43 54.22 -14.64
N ASP A 73 -50.81 55.40 -14.63
CA ASP A 73 -50.52 56.18 -15.84
C ASP A 73 -49.60 55.41 -16.81
N LEU A 74 -48.65 54.61 -16.30
CA LEU A 74 -47.83 53.71 -17.12
C LEU A 74 -48.64 52.57 -17.75
N ARG A 75 -49.67 52.05 -17.07
CA ARG A 75 -50.56 51.01 -17.60
C ARG A 75 -51.58 51.56 -18.61
N GLU A 76 -52.09 52.77 -18.41
CA GLU A 76 -53.09 53.40 -19.27
C GLU A 76 -52.45 54.16 -20.46
N GLY A 77 -51.18 54.59 -20.33
CA GLY A 77 -50.41 55.33 -21.33
C GLY A 77 -49.82 54.50 -22.48
N GLY A 78 -50.63 53.70 -23.15
CA GLY A 78 -50.25 52.97 -24.37
C GLY A 78 -50.22 53.89 -25.60
N GLY A 79 -49.21 54.77 -25.71
CA GLY A 79 -49.00 55.53 -26.96
C GLY A 79 -48.34 56.90 -26.80
N SER A 80 -47.08 56.97 -26.38
CA SER A 80 -46.26 58.17 -26.61
C SER A 80 -44.78 57.82 -26.73
N THR A 81 -44.10 58.50 -27.65
CA THR A 81 -42.75 58.23 -28.14
C THR A 81 -41.70 58.22 -27.00
N GLY A 82 -40.71 57.33 -27.12
CA GLY A 82 -39.79 56.84 -26.06
C GLY A 82 -38.99 57.83 -25.20
N GLY A 83 -39.16 59.14 -25.32
CA GLY A 83 -38.60 60.13 -24.39
C GLY A 83 -39.46 60.34 -23.12
N GLY A 84 -40.78 60.20 -23.20
CA GLY A 84 -41.69 60.40 -22.08
C GLY A 84 -41.73 59.23 -21.08
N ALA A 85 -41.77 57.99 -21.60
CA ALA A 85 -41.83 56.78 -20.81
C ALA A 85 -40.57 56.58 -19.93
N ASN A 86 -39.38 56.88 -20.45
CA ASN A 86 -38.14 56.77 -19.68
C ASN A 86 -38.08 57.76 -18.49
N LYS A 87 -38.69 58.94 -18.64
CA LYS A 87 -38.74 59.95 -17.57
C LYS A 87 -39.77 59.60 -16.48
N LEU A 88 -40.85 58.91 -16.85
CA LEU A 88 -41.85 58.36 -15.93
C LEU A 88 -41.28 57.16 -15.16
N ASN A 89 -40.64 56.21 -15.83
CA ASN A 89 -40.00 55.06 -15.17
C ASN A 89 -38.94 55.49 -14.15
N LYS A 90 -38.08 56.45 -14.51
CA LYS A 90 -37.06 56.99 -13.58
C LYS A 90 -37.68 57.71 -12.36
N ARG A 91 -38.87 58.28 -12.50
CA ARG A 91 -39.62 58.90 -11.38
C ARG A 91 -40.28 57.87 -10.49
N VAL A 92 -40.76 56.76 -11.06
CA VAL A 92 -41.28 55.63 -10.30
C VAL A 92 -40.17 54.98 -9.48
N GLU A 93 -38.99 54.76 -10.07
CA GLU A 93 -37.82 54.24 -9.34
C GLU A 93 -37.38 55.17 -8.19
N ASP A 94 -37.24 56.48 -8.42
CA ASP A 94 -36.89 57.46 -7.36
C ASP A 94 -37.96 57.53 -6.25
N LEU A 95 -39.25 57.37 -6.59
CA LEU A 95 -40.32 57.30 -5.59
C LEU A 95 -40.34 55.98 -4.81
N GLN A 96 -40.03 54.85 -5.45
CA GLN A 96 -39.90 53.56 -4.79
C GLN A 96 -38.70 53.53 -3.83
N GLU A 97 -37.56 54.12 -4.22
CA GLU A 97 -36.37 54.23 -3.37
C GLU A 97 -36.60 55.14 -2.15
N ARG A 98 -37.33 56.26 -2.33
CA ARG A 98 -37.76 57.14 -1.24
C ARG A 98 -38.80 56.52 -0.32
N LEU A 99 -39.67 55.66 -0.86
CA LEU A 99 -40.62 54.89 -0.07
C LEU A 99 -39.89 53.90 0.81
N LEU A 100 -38.94 53.15 0.24
CA LEU A 100 -38.15 52.15 0.94
C LEU A 100 -37.35 52.78 2.10
N THR A 101 -36.61 53.87 1.83
CA THR A 101 -35.85 54.59 2.87
C THR A 101 -36.75 55.13 3.99
N ARG A 102 -37.91 55.70 3.67
CA ARG A 102 -38.86 56.20 4.69
C ARG A 102 -39.58 55.08 5.45
N THR A 103 -39.83 53.93 4.83
CA THR A 103 -40.38 52.77 5.54
C THR A 103 -39.36 52.13 6.48
N ASP A 104 -38.08 52.14 6.11
CA ASP A 104 -37.00 51.67 6.95
C ASP A 104 -36.80 52.60 8.17
N GLU A 105 -36.88 53.93 7.98
CA GLU A 105 -36.86 54.93 9.06
C GLU A 105 -38.00 54.74 10.10
N VAL A 106 -39.12 54.14 9.72
CA VAL A 106 -40.30 53.93 10.60
C VAL A 106 -40.30 52.54 11.26
N SER A 107 -39.53 51.58 10.74
CA SER A 107 -39.59 50.18 11.17
C SER A 107 -38.50 49.81 12.20
N GLU A 108 -38.45 50.51 13.33
CA GLU A 108 -37.68 50.03 14.48
C GLU A 108 -38.41 48.87 15.18
N ALA A 109 -37.88 47.66 15.07
CA ALA A 109 -38.36 46.51 15.84
C ALA A 109 -37.87 46.59 17.28
N ARG A 110 -38.78 46.84 18.25
CA ARG A 110 -38.45 46.84 19.68
C ARG A 110 -38.70 45.48 20.31
N ARG A 111 -37.75 45.02 21.13
CA ARG A 111 -37.87 43.80 21.94
C ARG A 111 -38.28 44.15 23.36
N ALA A 112 -39.19 43.38 23.92
CA ALA A 112 -39.53 43.44 25.34
C ALA A 112 -39.01 42.16 26.03
N THR A 113 -38.22 42.33 27.08
CA THR A 113 -37.82 41.26 28.00
C THR A 113 -38.92 41.02 29.04
N ALA A 114 -38.73 40.07 29.96
CA ALA A 114 -39.73 39.64 30.95
C ALA A 114 -39.99 40.69 32.06
N ASP A 115 -40.36 41.90 31.64
CA ASP A 115 -40.93 42.95 32.47
C ASP A 115 -42.46 42.91 32.36
N ASP A 116 -43.14 43.74 33.15
CA ASP A 116 -44.60 43.72 33.32
C ASP A 116 -45.39 43.60 32.00
N PRO A 117 -46.54 42.88 31.98
CA PRO A 117 -47.37 42.75 30.79
C PRO A 117 -47.73 44.11 30.19
N PHE A 118 -47.40 44.31 28.91
CA PHE A 118 -47.62 45.58 28.21
C PHE A 118 -48.68 45.44 27.10
N PRO A 119 -49.51 46.47 26.87
CA PRO A 119 -50.39 46.54 25.71
C PRO A 119 -49.61 46.95 24.45
N LEU A 120 -50.08 46.53 23.27
CA LEU A 120 -49.60 47.04 21.98
C LEU A 120 -50.26 48.39 21.68
N PHE A 121 -49.46 49.39 21.30
CA PHE A 121 -49.97 50.69 20.87
C PHE A 121 -50.50 50.64 19.42
N PRO A 122 -51.38 51.59 19.02
CA PRO A 122 -51.90 51.66 17.66
C PRO A 122 -50.78 51.73 16.59
N GLY A 123 -50.68 50.69 15.77
CA GLY A 123 -49.67 50.55 14.71
C GLY A 123 -48.54 49.58 15.05
N GLU A 124 -48.38 49.19 16.32
CA GLU A 124 -47.45 48.12 16.71
C GLU A 124 -48.06 46.76 16.37
N ARG A 125 -47.21 45.84 15.90
CA ARG A 125 -47.60 44.47 15.59
C ARG A 125 -46.49 43.53 16.04
N LEU A 126 -46.89 42.39 16.61
CA LEU A 126 -45.94 41.31 16.87
C LEU A 126 -45.65 40.57 15.56
N PRO A 127 -44.38 40.45 15.14
CA PRO A 127 -44.02 39.64 13.99
C PRO A 127 -44.43 38.18 14.25
N GLU A 128 -44.84 37.46 13.20
CA GLU A 128 -45.22 36.03 13.23
C GLU A 128 -46.48 35.66 14.05
N SER A 129 -47.29 36.62 14.48
CA SER A 129 -48.61 36.33 15.07
C SER A 129 -49.60 35.86 13.98
N GLY A 130 -49.75 34.54 13.81
CA GLY A 130 -50.63 33.94 12.80
C GLY A 130 -52.13 34.26 12.97
N SER A 131 -52.56 34.79 14.13
CA SER A 131 -53.92 35.25 14.39
C SER A 131 -53.95 36.45 15.34
N ALA A 132 -55.00 37.27 15.24
CA ALA A 132 -55.22 38.46 16.09
C ALA A 132 -55.60 38.13 17.55
N THR A 133 -55.81 36.85 17.88
CA THR A 133 -56.25 36.40 19.20
C THR A 133 -55.27 35.44 19.88
N ASP A 134 -54.24 34.98 19.19
CA ASP A 134 -53.25 34.05 19.74
C ASP A 134 -51.84 34.55 19.47
N TYR A 135 -51.26 35.17 20.50
CA TYR A 135 -49.91 35.72 20.50
C TYR A 135 -48.87 34.73 21.03
N SER A 136 -49.27 33.51 21.40
CA SER A 136 -48.35 32.51 21.97
C SER A 136 -47.21 32.15 21.02
N CYS A 137 -47.46 32.12 19.71
CA CYS A 137 -46.46 31.90 18.67
C CYS A 137 -45.41 33.01 18.57
N ALA A 138 -45.74 34.24 18.97
CA ALA A 138 -44.80 35.36 18.98
C ALA A 138 -43.88 35.36 20.21
N ILE A 139 -44.23 34.62 21.27
CA ILE A 139 -43.42 34.49 22.49
C ILE A 139 -42.39 33.38 22.29
N LYS A 140 -41.14 33.77 22.02
CA LYS A 140 -40.02 32.85 21.84
C LYS A 140 -39.23 32.70 23.14
N ARG A 141 -38.87 31.45 23.50
CA ARG A 141 -37.95 31.21 24.63
C ARG A 141 -36.54 31.65 24.23
N LEU A 142 -35.85 32.31 25.15
CA LEU A 142 -34.47 32.73 24.93
C LEU A 142 -33.55 31.51 24.77
N PRO A 143 -32.69 31.47 23.73
CA PRO A 143 -31.71 30.39 23.57
C PRO A 143 -30.72 30.36 24.73
N THR A 144 -30.62 29.20 25.39
CA THR A 144 -29.63 28.97 26.46
C THR A 144 -28.46 28.18 25.90
N ILE A 145 -27.26 28.72 26.07
CA ILE A 145 -26.01 28.09 25.64
C ILE A 145 -25.41 27.38 26.84
N LYS A 146 -25.23 26.07 26.72
CA LYS A 146 -24.62 25.23 27.76
C LYS A 146 -23.12 25.55 27.90
N ALA A 147 -22.52 25.10 29.00
CA ALA A 147 -21.06 25.08 29.12
C ALA A 147 -20.44 24.31 27.94
N ASP A 148 -19.27 24.75 27.50
CA ASP A 148 -18.48 24.19 26.38
C ASP A 148 -19.18 24.20 25.00
N HIS A 149 -20.34 24.86 24.88
CA HIS A 149 -21.02 25.09 23.61
C HIS A 149 -20.85 26.55 23.16
N GLY A 150 -20.98 26.77 21.85
CA GLY A 150 -20.94 28.09 21.24
C GLY A 150 -22.22 28.40 20.46
N ILE A 151 -22.48 29.68 20.24
CA ILE A 151 -23.40 30.16 19.20
C ILE A 151 -22.58 30.95 18.18
N HIS A 152 -22.71 30.58 16.91
CA HIS A 152 -22.13 31.30 15.79
C HIS A 152 -23.13 32.36 15.33
N LEU A 153 -22.69 33.62 15.37
CA LEU A 153 -23.45 34.80 14.96
C LEU A 153 -22.81 35.47 13.75
N SER A 154 -23.63 36.08 12.90
CA SER A 154 -23.20 36.95 11.80
C SER A 154 -23.87 38.31 11.89
N ALA A 155 -23.17 39.37 11.50
CA ALA A 155 -23.73 40.72 11.43
C ALA A 155 -24.60 40.87 10.18
N LEU A 156 -25.84 41.34 10.33
CA LEU A 156 -26.71 41.70 9.20
C LEU A 156 -26.46 43.13 8.73
N VAL A 157 -26.08 44.02 9.64
CA VAL A 157 -25.84 45.45 9.41
C VAL A 157 -24.52 45.86 10.06
N ASP A 158 -23.90 46.92 9.57
CA ASP A 158 -22.74 47.54 10.23
C ASP A 158 -23.11 47.94 11.66
N MET A 159 -22.36 47.44 12.63
CA MET A 159 -22.52 47.70 14.06
C MET A 159 -21.42 48.63 14.56
N GLU A 160 -21.82 49.69 15.24
CA GLU A 160 -20.90 50.60 15.90
C GLU A 160 -20.29 49.97 17.16
N GLU A 161 -19.10 50.46 17.54
CA GLU A 161 -18.45 50.04 18.77
C GLU A 161 -19.30 50.45 19.99
N THR A 162 -19.61 49.47 20.82
CA THR A 162 -20.33 49.67 22.09
C THR A 162 -19.41 49.27 23.23
N ASP A 163 -19.64 49.74 24.45
CA ASP A 163 -18.87 49.34 25.66
C ASP A 163 -18.74 47.82 25.83
N THR A 164 -19.69 47.05 25.28
CA THR A 164 -19.76 45.59 25.38
C THR A 164 -19.24 44.83 24.16
N ALA A 165 -19.01 45.49 23.02
CA ALA A 165 -18.67 44.82 21.77
C ALA A 165 -17.89 45.72 20.79
N PRO A 166 -16.87 45.19 20.11
CA PRO A 166 -16.13 45.93 19.09
C PRO A 166 -17.03 46.25 17.89
N ALA A 167 -16.69 47.30 17.13
CA ALA A 167 -17.33 47.59 15.85
C ALA A 167 -17.20 46.40 14.89
N ARG A 168 -18.27 46.06 14.19
CA ARG A 168 -18.33 44.97 13.21
C ARG A 168 -19.02 45.44 11.95
N LYS A 169 -18.59 44.94 10.80
CA LYS A 169 -19.23 45.22 9.51
C LYS A 169 -20.29 44.17 9.20
N ALA A 170 -21.24 44.51 8.34
CA ALA A 170 -22.21 43.57 7.81
C ALA A 170 -21.47 42.38 7.16
N GLY A 171 -21.85 41.17 7.58
CA GLY A 171 -21.22 39.91 7.17
C GLY A 171 -20.10 39.40 8.08
N ASP A 172 -19.64 40.18 9.06
CA ASP A 172 -18.65 39.69 10.03
C ASP A 172 -19.25 38.58 10.89
N GLU A 173 -18.48 37.51 11.12
CA GLU A 173 -18.89 36.34 11.89
C GLU A 173 -18.11 36.27 13.23
N TRP A 174 -18.77 35.90 14.32
CA TRP A 174 -18.12 35.67 15.61
C TRP A 174 -18.88 34.60 16.43
N GLN A 175 -18.24 34.12 17.49
CA GLN A 175 -18.81 33.10 18.36
C GLN A 175 -18.91 33.59 19.80
N LEU A 176 -20.06 33.36 20.44
CA LEU A 176 -20.21 33.53 21.89
C LEU A 176 -20.14 32.16 22.55
N ARG A 177 -19.23 32.00 23.52
CA ARG A 177 -19.02 30.76 24.28
C ARG A 177 -19.89 30.77 25.53
N GLY A 178 -20.57 29.66 25.83
CA GLY A 178 -21.36 29.51 27.05
C GLY A 178 -20.51 29.34 28.33
N PRO A 179 -21.13 29.27 29.51
CA PRO A 179 -22.58 29.24 29.75
C PRO A 179 -23.21 30.64 29.76
N LEU A 180 -24.16 30.90 28.85
CA LEU A 180 -24.87 32.18 28.78
C LEU A 180 -26.27 32.02 28.19
N THR A 181 -27.18 32.93 28.56
CA THR A 181 -28.48 33.07 27.87
C THR A 181 -28.32 34.12 26.80
N TYR A 182 -28.44 33.72 25.53
CA TYR A 182 -28.29 34.64 24.42
C TYR A 182 -29.55 35.48 24.29
N LEU A 183 -29.37 36.79 24.24
CA LEU A 183 -30.42 37.75 23.95
C LEU A 183 -30.29 38.15 22.47
N PRO A 184 -31.17 37.67 21.57
CA PRO A 184 -31.07 37.97 20.15
C PRO A 184 -31.17 39.47 19.88
N LYS A 185 -30.26 40.01 19.06
CA LYS A 185 -30.34 41.38 18.56
C LYS A 185 -30.86 41.43 17.12
N SER A 186 -31.16 42.64 16.62
CA SER A 186 -31.76 42.86 15.28
C SER A 186 -30.69 42.90 14.23
N GLU A 187 -29.56 43.45 14.64
CA GLU A 187 -28.36 43.58 13.85
C GLU A 187 -27.62 42.23 13.70
N GLU A 188 -27.98 41.21 14.49
CA GLU A 188 -27.25 39.94 14.59
C GLU A 188 -28.13 38.76 14.15
N GLN A 189 -27.59 37.89 13.29
CA GLN A 189 -28.24 36.65 12.86
C GLN A 189 -27.57 35.44 13.52
N VAL A 190 -28.38 34.51 14.04
CA VAL A 190 -27.89 33.22 14.51
C VAL A 190 -27.66 32.31 13.31
N VAL A 191 -26.40 31.98 13.04
CA VAL A 191 -26.02 31.07 11.95
C VAL A 191 -26.22 29.62 12.38
N LYS A 192 -25.57 29.21 13.49
CA LYS A 192 -25.66 27.84 14.02
C LYS A 192 -25.26 27.76 15.50
N MET A 193 -25.74 26.72 16.17
CA MET A 193 -25.21 26.30 17.48
C MET A 193 -24.01 25.37 17.25
N VAL A 194 -22.91 25.59 17.95
CA VAL A 194 -21.67 24.81 17.84
C VAL A 194 -21.53 23.94 19.08
N SER A 195 -21.46 22.63 18.88
CA SER A 195 -21.12 21.65 19.92
C SER A 195 -19.61 21.39 19.95
N PRO A 196 -19.03 21.10 21.11
CA PRO A 196 -17.62 20.74 21.20
C PRO A 196 -17.38 19.32 20.64
N ILE A 197 -16.18 19.10 20.13
CA ILE A 197 -15.66 17.80 19.69
C ILE A 197 -14.87 17.20 20.85
N ILE A 198 -15.12 15.93 21.17
CA ILE A 198 -14.47 15.27 22.30
C ILE A 198 -13.21 14.56 21.78
N ILE A 199 -12.04 15.11 22.11
CA ILE A 199 -10.75 14.54 21.74
C ILE A 199 -10.27 13.63 22.87
N THR A 200 -10.23 12.33 22.61
CA THR A 200 -9.67 11.31 23.51
C THR A 200 -8.17 11.08 23.24
N PRO A 201 -7.42 10.43 24.15
CA PRO A 201 -6.05 10.03 23.85
C PRO A 201 -5.99 9.11 22.63
N GLY A 202 -5.10 9.40 21.69
CA GLY A 202 -5.02 8.67 20.42
C GLY A 202 -6.04 9.13 19.37
N HIS A 203 -6.73 10.24 19.61
CA HIS A 203 -7.63 10.87 18.66
C HIS A 203 -7.16 12.30 18.40
N ALA A 204 -7.34 12.79 17.18
CA ALA A 204 -7.02 14.15 16.79
C ALA A 204 -8.05 14.67 15.79
N VAL A 205 -8.17 15.99 15.71
CA VAL A 205 -9.10 16.63 14.76
C VAL A 205 -8.29 17.44 13.77
N ARG A 206 -8.50 17.20 12.47
CA ARG A 206 -7.93 18.00 11.40
C ARG A 206 -8.83 19.19 11.11
N LEU A 207 -8.26 20.37 11.26
CA LEU A 207 -8.92 21.64 11.00
C LEU A 207 -8.35 22.27 9.74
N ARG A 208 -9.17 23.08 9.07
CA ARG A 208 -8.81 23.94 7.96
C ARG A 208 -9.24 25.37 8.23
N ALA A 209 -8.37 26.33 7.98
CA ALA A 209 -8.69 27.75 8.08
C ALA A 209 -9.57 28.19 6.91
N ARG A 210 -10.76 28.72 7.20
CA ARG A 210 -11.65 29.33 6.19
C ARG A 210 -11.15 30.69 5.70
N GLN A 211 -10.49 31.44 6.58
CA GLN A 211 -9.87 32.73 6.31
C GLN A 211 -8.59 32.85 7.13
N ALA A 212 -7.78 33.89 6.89
CA ALA A 212 -6.60 34.12 7.69
C ALA A 212 -6.97 34.70 9.06
N PHE A 213 -6.56 34.03 10.14
CA PHE A 213 -6.80 34.46 11.52
C PHE A 213 -5.67 34.00 12.43
N THR A 214 -5.68 34.46 13.68
CA THR A 214 -4.75 33.97 14.71
C THR A 214 -5.50 32.99 15.60
N ASP A 215 -5.01 31.76 15.70
CA ASP A 215 -5.65 30.70 16.48
C ASP A 215 -5.56 30.95 18.00
N ALA A 216 -6.26 30.12 18.78
CA ALA A 216 -6.28 30.21 20.25
C ALA A 216 -4.87 30.01 20.89
N LYS A 217 -3.92 29.43 20.15
CA LYS A 217 -2.52 29.23 20.59
C LYS A 217 -1.61 30.38 20.16
N GLY A 218 -2.14 31.40 19.48
CA GLY A 218 -1.39 32.57 19.01
C GLY A 218 -0.65 32.34 17.70
N ILE A 219 -0.94 31.27 16.96
CA ILE A 219 -0.32 30.97 15.68
C ILE A 219 -1.16 31.62 14.57
N TYR A 220 -0.51 32.37 13.70
CA TYR A 220 -1.14 32.96 12.52
C TYR A 220 -1.36 31.88 11.46
N ARG A 221 -2.62 31.64 11.09
CA ARG A 221 -3.04 30.66 10.08
C ARG A 221 -3.43 31.36 8.79
N CYS A 222 -2.97 30.83 7.66
CA CYS A 222 -3.37 31.30 6.34
C CYS A 222 -4.67 30.65 5.87
N THR A 223 -5.42 31.33 5.00
CA THR A 223 -6.61 30.74 4.35
C THR A 223 -6.26 29.42 3.66
N GLY A 224 -7.02 28.36 3.97
CA GLY A 224 -6.84 27.02 3.42
C GLY A 224 -5.73 26.19 4.08
N GLU A 225 -4.99 26.73 5.05
CA GLU A 225 -4.02 25.97 5.83
C GLU A 225 -4.74 24.90 6.66
N GLU A 226 -4.12 23.72 6.77
CA GLU A 226 -4.65 22.59 7.54
C GLU A 226 -3.68 22.21 8.67
N TRP A 227 -4.21 21.87 9.83
CA TRP A 227 -3.43 21.45 11.00
C TRP A 227 -4.22 20.47 11.87
N LEU A 228 -3.51 19.75 12.74
CA LEU A 228 -4.11 18.84 13.73
C LEU A 228 -4.17 19.45 15.11
N VAL A 229 -5.28 19.21 15.80
CA VAL A 229 -5.45 19.47 17.23
C VAL A 229 -5.44 18.15 18.00
N ARG A 230 -4.51 18.03 18.95
CA ARG A 230 -4.26 16.83 19.78
C ARG A 230 -4.56 17.06 21.27
N ASP A 231 -5.10 18.23 21.63
CA ASP A 231 -5.35 18.57 23.03
C ASP A 231 -6.53 17.74 23.56
N ILE A 232 -6.26 16.89 24.56
CA ILE A 232 -7.26 15.99 25.14
C ILE A 232 -8.34 16.82 25.84
N GLY A 233 -9.60 16.56 25.52
CA GLY A 233 -10.75 17.23 26.12
C GLY A 233 -11.79 17.68 25.10
N ALA A 234 -12.69 18.56 25.54
CA ALA A 234 -13.70 19.16 24.69
C ALA A 234 -13.08 20.33 23.90
N TYR A 235 -12.81 20.11 22.61
CA TYR A 235 -12.37 21.16 21.70
C TYR A 235 -13.57 21.82 21.04
N LEU A 236 -13.73 23.13 21.22
CA LEU A 236 -14.78 23.90 20.57
C LEU A 236 -14.19 24.67 19.38
N PRO A 237 -14.46 24.25 18.12
CA PRO A 237 -13.94 24.95 16.94
C PRO A 237 -14.36 26.41 16.92
N ASP A 238 -13.46 27.28 16.48
CA ASP A 238 -13.75 28.69 16.27
C ASP A 238 -14.48 28.93 14.94
N VAL A 239 -14.96 30.15 14.73
CA VAL A 239 -15.75 30.55 13.55
C VAL A 239 -15.05 30.24 12.23
N TYR A 240 -13.75 30.54 12.16
CA TYR A 240 -12.93 30.36 10.96
C TYR A 240 -12.27 28.99 10.89
N GLU A 241 -12.53 28.11 11.85
CA GLU A 241 -12.03 26.74 11.87
C GLU A 241 -13.07 25.79 11.28
N GLU A 242 -12.74 25.19 10.14
CA GLU A 242 -13.53 24.15 9.54
C GLU A 242 -12.99 22.77 9.93
N VAL A 243 -13.86 21.93 10.47
CA VAL A 243 -13.53 20.54 10.79
C VAL A 243 -13.56 19.74 9.50
N VAL A 244 -12.40 19.21 9.10
CA VAL A 244 -12.25 18.41 7.88
C VAL A 244 -12.51 16.94 8.18
N GLU A 245 -11.76 16.39 9.14
CA GLU A 245 -11.83 14.98 9.51
C GLU A 245 -11.38 14.77 10.97
N GLU A 246 -11.89 13.70 11.57
CA GLU A 246 -11.43 13.14 12.83
C GLU A 246 -10.43 12.01 12.51
N VAL A 247 -9.23 12.08 13.08
CA VAL A 247 -8.10 11.18 12.78
C VAL A 247 -7.78 10.35 14.02
N ASP A 248 -7.87 9.03 13.87
CA ASP A 248 -7.45 8.07 14.90
C ASP A 248 -5.96 7.72 14.78
N ALA A 249 -5.34 7.42 15.92
CA ALA A 249 -3.96 6.97 15.98
C ALA A 249 -3.81 5.53 15.47
N TYR A 250 -2.78 5.29 14.69
CA TYR A 250 -2.33 3.95 14.35
C TYR A 250 -1.66 3.32 15.57
N THR A 251 -2.13 2.13 15.96
CA THR A 251 -1.53 1.35 17.04
C THR A 251 -0.40 0.51 16.46
N LEU A 252 0.83 0.80 16.86
CA LEU A 252 2.02 0.05 16.46
C LEU A 252 2.22 -1.13 17.40
N THR A 253 2.71 -2.24 16.84
CA THR A 253 3.13 -3.40 17.62
C THR A 253 4.57 -3.73 17.25
N PRO A 254 5.31 -4.52 18.03
CA PRO A 254 6.67 -4.93 17.67
C PRO A 254 6.77 -5.63 16.29
N ASN A 255 5.66 -6.15 15.78
CA ASN A 255 5.58 -6.85 14.48
C ASN A 255 5.11 -5.93 13.33
N ASN A 256 4.85 -4.65 13.59
CA ASN A 256 4.30 -3.67 12.66
C ASN A 256 5.19 -2.42 12.66
N ALA A 257 5.43 -1.86 11.48
CA ALA A 257 5.90 -0.51 11.31
C ALA A 257 5.00 0.26 10.32
N LEU A 258 4.88 1.57 10.52
CA LEU A 258 4.15 2.44 9.59
C LEU A 258 5.11 3.05 8.57
N HIS A 259 4.82 2.89 7.27
CA HIS A 259 5.57 3.51 6.18
C HIS A 259 4.96 4.86 5.83
N ILE A 260 5.75 5.90 6.04
CA ILE A 260 5.34 7.30 5.89
C ILE A 260 6.18 7.97 4.80
N ARG A 261 5.54 8.88 4.08
CA ARG A 261 6.15 9.79 3.11
C ARG A 261 5.88 11.25 3.48
N ALA A 262 6.88 12.11 3.34
CA ALA A 262 6.72 13.56 3.54
C ALA A 262 6.17 14.25 2.31
N ASN A 263 5.09 15.02 2.47
CA ASN A 263 4.50 15.86 1.40
C ASN A 263 5.16 17.24 1.29
N CYS A 264 5.90 17.68 2.30
CA CYS A 264 6.65 18.93 2.30
C CYS A 264 7.92 18.82 3.15
N ASN A 265 8.74 19.88 3.17
CA ASN A 265 9.89 19.94 4.07
C ASN A 265 9.42 20.39 5.45
N PHE A 266 9.58 19.55 6.48
CA PHE A 266 9.19 19.88 7.84
C PHE A 266 10.09 19.17 8.86
N THR A 267 9.88 19.45 10.14
CA THR A 267 10.54 18.72 11.23
C THR A 267 9.50 17.83 11.89
N ASP A 268 9.78 16.53 11.91
CA ASP A 268 8.94 15.47 12.47
C ASP A 268 8.78 15.65 14.00
N GLN A 269 7.78 15.01 14.61
CA GLN A 269 7.54 15.01 16.06
C GLN A 269 8.73 14.47 16.88
N PHE A 270 9.63 13.71 16.23
CA PHE A 270 10.89 13.23 16.81
C PHE A 270 12.07 14.21 16.66
N GLY A 271 11.86 15.40 16.12
CA GLY A 271 12.89 16.42 15.92
C GLY A 271 13.82 16.17 14.72
N ARG A 272 13.46 15.26 13.81
CA ARG A 272 14.23 14.96 12.59
C ARG A 272 13.73 15.81 11.42
N GLY A 273 14.64 16.45 10.69
CA GLY A 273 14.29 17.22 9.50
C GLY A 273 14.01 16.30 8.31
N ARG A 274 12.79 16.36 7.78
CA ARG A 274 12.33 15.58 6.63
C ARG A 274 12.24 16.44 5.38
N ARG A 275 12.63 15.87 4.25
CA ARG A 275 12.48 16.54 2.94
C ARG A 275 11.27 15.99 2.19
N ILE A 276 10.71 16.81 1.30
CA ILE A 276 9.62 16.39 0.42
C ILE A 276 9.98 15.13 -0.37
N GLY A 277 9.08 14.15 -0.36
CA GLY A 277 9.25 12.84 -0.99
C GLY A 277 10.18 11.88 -0.24
N GLU A 278 10.75 12.28 0.91
CA GLU A 278 11.49 11.35 1.78
C GLU A 278 10.52 10.35 2.40
N GLU A 279 10.92 9.08 2.45
CA GLU A 279 10.14 7.98 3.02
C GLU A 279 10.88 7.37 4.21
N TRP A 280 10.15 7.01 5.26
CA TRP A 280 10.71 6.36 6.45
C TRP A 280 9.71 5.42 7.11
N LEU A 281 10.22 4.62 8.04
CA LEU A 281 9.42 3.74 8.90
C LEU A 281 9.33 4.32 10.31
N VAL A 282 8.13 4.34 10.87
CA VAL A 282 7.90 4.56 12.30
C VAL A 282 7.69 3.20 12.96
N LYS A 283 8.50 2.92 13.97
CA LYS A 283 8.53 1.63 14.67
C LYS A 283 7.95 1.76 16.08
N TYR A 284 7.58 0.62 16.66
CA TYR A 284 7.11 0.56 18.06
C TYR A 284 8.14 1.11 19.06
N ASP A 285 9.44 1.00 18.76
CA ASP A 285 10.52 1.56 19.59
C ASP A 285 10.48 3.10 19.67
N ASP A 286 9.89 3.76 18.67
CA ASP A 286 9.75 5.22 18.62
C ASP A 286 8.48 5.65 19.37
N THR A 287 7.30 5.09 19.03
CA THR A 287 6.02 5.32 19.74
C THR A 287 5.10 4.09 19.68
N GLU A 288 4.23 3.93 20.69
CA GLU A 288 3.21 2.88 20.70
C GLU A 288 2.00 3.23 19.81
N SER A 289 1.65 4.52 19.77
CA SER A 289 0.57 5.06 18.96
C SER A 289 1.09 6.23 18.13
N TYR A 290 0.76 6.26 16.85
CA TYR A 290 1.22 7.31 15.94
C TYR A 290 0.03 7.95 15.21
N ILE A 291 -0.06 9.28 15.29
CA ILE A 291 -1.05 10.07 14.53
C ILE A 291 -0.27 10.80 13.42
N PRO A 292 -0.44 10.42 12.15
CA PRO A 292 0.19 11.09 11.02
C PRO A 292 -0.19 12.57 10.98
N ASP A 293 0.80 13.43 10.76
CA ASP A 293 0.54 14.86 10.60
C ASP A 293 -0.01 15.20 9.21
N VAL A 294 -0.56 16.41 9.03
CA VAL A 294 -1.06 16.91 7.73
C VAL A 294 0.01 16.89 6.64
N THR A 295 1.28 17.04 7.04
CA THR A 295 2.44 17.02 6.16
C THR A 295 2.93 15.62 5.81
N GLU A 296 2.33 14.59 6.41
CA GLU A 296 2.70 13.19 6.29
C GLU A 296 1.62 12.42 5.54
N GLU A 297 2.07 11.46 4.74
CA GLU A 297 1.19 10.53 4.04
C GLU A 297 1.55 9.11 4.44
N VAL A 298 0.57 8.36 4.92
CA VAL A 298 0.72 6.93 5.18
C VAL A 298 0.68 6.19 3.85
N VAL A 299 1.82 5.61 3.46
CA VAL A 299 1.94 4.84 2.22
C VAL A 299 1.46 3.42 2.43
N ASN A 300 1.92 2.76 3.51
CA ASN A 300 1.57 1.38 3.81
C ASN A 300 1.83 1.00 5.28
N GLU A 301 1.23 -0.10 5.73
CA GLU A 301 1.61 -0.80 6.97
C GLU A 301 2.56 -1.95 6.62
N VAL A 302 3.77 -1.93 7.21
CA VAL A 302 4.83 -2.91 6.93
C VAL A 302 4.91 -3.90 8.07
N GLN A 303 4.80 -5.18 7.75
CA GLN A 303 4.95 -6.25 8.73
C GLN A 303 6.43 -6.61 8.90
N LEU A 304 6.81 -6.92 10.15
CA LEU A 304 8.15 -7.40 10.48
C LEU A 304 8.40 -8.75 9.81
N THR A 305 9.37 -8.80 8.91
CA THR A 305 9.84 -10.05 8.31
C THR A 305 10.76 -10.77 9.29
N VAL A 306 10.27 -11.85 9.89
CA VAL A 306 11.07 -12.70 10.79
C VAL A 306 11.59 -13.91 10.03
N LEU A 307 12.90 -14.10 10.01
CA LEU A 307 13.56 -15.25 9.41
C LEU A 307 13.81 -16.33 10.47
N SER A 308 13.56 -17.59 10.12
CA SER A 308 13.98 -18.73 10.95
C SER A 308 15.46 -19.08 10.71
N HIS A 309 16.03 -19.93 11.57
CA HIS A 309 17.42 -20.40 11.47
C HIS A 309 17.79 -21.06 10.14
N HIS A 310 16.83 -21.65 9.43
CA HIS A 310 17.05 -22.27 8.11
C HIS A 310 16.47 -21.43 6.97
N GLN A 311 16.22 -20.14 7.18
CA GLN A 311 15.66 -19.25 6.17
C GLN A 311 16.52 -18.02 5.97
N TYR A 312 16.59 -17.56 4.73
CA TYR A 312 17.29 -16.35 4.35
C TYR A 312 16.49 -15.58 3.30
N CYS A 313 16.76 -14.29 3.17
CA CYS A 313 16.25 -13.48 2.07
C CYS A 313 17.36 -12.59 1.54
N VAL A 314 17.27 -12.23 0.26
CA VAL A 314 18.19 -11.28 -0.35
C VAL A 314 17.44 -9.97 -0.52
N VAL A 315 17.96 -8.93 0.15
CA VAL A 315 17.41 -7.57 0.12
C VAL A 315 18.08 -6.82 -1.03
N VAL A 316 17.28 -6.41 -2.02
CA VAL A 316 17.75 -5.59 -3.14
C VAL A 316 17.74 -4.14 -2.71
N ASN A 317 18.82 -3.44 -3.00
CA ASN A 317 19.02 -2.02 -2.66
C ASN A 317 18.92 -1.76 -1.15
N PRO A 318 19.77 -2.41 -0.34
CA PRO A 318 19.78 -2.15 1.09
C PRO A 318 20.05 -0.67 1.36
N LEU A 319 19.38 -0.14 2.39
CA LEU A 319 19.64 1.21 2.88
C LEU A 319 21.09 1.28 3.38
N GLY A 320 21.81 2.31 2.94
CA GLY A 320 23.13 2.62 3.50
C GLY A 320 23.03 3.21 4.90
N ASP A 321 24.20 3.44 5.52
CA ASP A 321 24.32 4.11 6.83
C ASP A 321 23.77 5.55 6.80
N ASP A 322 23.66 6.14 5.61
CA ASP A 322 23.07 7.45 5.33
C ASP A 322 21.53 7.42 5.29
N GLY A 323 20.91 6.26 5.51
CA GLY A 323 19.46 6.08 5.51
C GLY A 323 18.85 6.23 4.12
N ARG A 324 19.66 6.09 3.06
CA ARG A 324 19.19 6.14 1.67
C ARG A 324 19.47 4.82 0.95
N PRO A 325 18.54 4.36 0.10
CA PRO A 325 18.81 3.21 -0.74
C PRO A 325 19.93 3.56 -1.73
N ARG A 326 20.87 2.63 -1.93
CA ARG A 326 22.01 2.86 -2.84
C ARG A 326 21.56 3.15 -4.28
N LEU A 327 20.49 2.52 -4.76
CA LEU A 327 19.80 2.74 -6.04
C LEU A 327 18.32 2.30 -5.91
N GLY A 328 17.32 3.04 -6.40
CA GLY A 328 15.92 2.55 -6.46
C GLY A 328 15.22 2.29 -5.11
N CYS A 329 14.15 1.48 -5.11
CA CYS A 329 13.38 1.12 -3.91
C CYS A 329 13.82 -0.25 -3.36
N GLU A 330 13.73 -0.44 -2.04
CA GLU A 330 13.98 -1.72 -1.38
C GLU A 330 12.96 -2.77 -1.84
N LYS A 331 13.44 -3.88 -2.37
CA LYS A 331 12.58 -5.00 -2.80
C LYS A 331 13.23 -6.31 -2.40
N PHE A 332 12.40 -7.29 -2.03
CA PHE A 332 12.88 -8.66 -1.95
C PHE A 332 13.02 -9.22 -3.36
N GLU A 333 14.19 -9.76 -3.68
CA GLU A 333 14.44 -10.28 -5.03
C GLU A 333 13.64 -11.57 -5.27
N ARG A 334 13.56 -12.43 -4.24
CA ARG A 334 12.94 -13.77 -4.30
C ARG A 334 12.20 -14.17 -3.00
N GLY A 335 11.76 -13.19 -2.22
CA GLY A 335 11.07 -13.44 -0.94
C GLY A 335 11.95 -14.18 0.08
N ILE A 336 11.30 -14.86 1.03
CA ILE A 336 11.96 -15.74 2.01
C ILE A 336 12.27 -17.07 1.33
N GLN A 337 13.53 -17.49 1.40
CA GLN A 337 14.05 -18.74 0.84
C GLN A 337 14.57 -19.63 1.96
N ASP A 338 14.51 -20.94 1.77
CA ASP A 338 15.08 -21.90 2.71
C ASP A 338 16.57 -22.13 2.38
N ALA A 339 17.39 -22.24 3.42
CA ALA A 339 18.80 -22.56 3.34
C ALA A 339 19.01 -23.96 2.73
N ILE A 340 20.14 -24.13 2.04
CA ILE A 340 20.47 -25.41 1.41
C ILE A 340 21.11 -26.31 2.46
N ILE A 341 20.34 -27.28 2.94
CA ILE A 341 20.81 -28.27 3.92
C ILE A 341 21.62 -29.36 3.19
N LEU A 342 22.87 -29.55 3.61
CA LEU A 342 23.77 -30.57 3.07
C LEU A 342 23.97 -31.71 4.07
N GLU A 343 23.75 -32.94 3.61
CA GLU A 343 24.06 -34.16 4.36
C GLU A 343 25.56 -34.50 4.26
N SER A 344 26.05 -35.41 5.12
CA SER A 344 27.48 -35.80 5.14
C SER A 344 27.99 -36.45 3.86
N ASP A 345 27.10 -36.97 3.01
CA ASP A 345 27.41 -37.57 1.70
C ASP A 345 27.15 -36.62 0.52
N GLU A 346 26.88 -35.34 0.81
CA GLU A 346 26.57 -34.33 -0.19
C GLU A 346 27.52 -33.14 -0.13
N ALA A 347 27.69 -32.50 -1.28
CA ALA A 347 28.46 -31.27 -1.41
C ALA A 347 27.85 -30.37 -2.48
N LEU A 348 28.11 -29.07 -2.37
CA LEU A 348 27.79 -28.09 -3.40
C LEU A 348 29.05 -27.72 -4.16
N LEU A 349 29.01 -27.87 -5.47
CA LEU A 349 29.96 -27.24 -6.37
C LEU A 349 29.46 -25.82 -6.64
N VAL A 350 30.25 -24.83 -6.21
CA VAL A 350 29.93 -23.41 -6.36
C VAL A 350 30.95 -22.74 -7.27
N THR A 351 30.50 -21.73 -8.00
CA THR A 351 31.34 -20.93 -8.89
C THR A 351 31.26 -19.45 -8.53
N ALA A 352 32.41 -18.78 -8.37
CA ALA A 352 32.45 -17.34 -8.14
C ALA A 352 32.02 -16.59 -9.41
N GLN A 353 31.09 -15.65 -9.27
CA GLN A 353 30.71 -14.72 -10.33
C GLN A 353 31.46 -13.39 -10.20
N GLU A 354 31.71 -12.95 -8.97
CA GLU A 354 32.44 -11.73 -8.65
C GLU A 354 33.68 -12.05 -7.80
N GLU A 355 34.60 -11.09 -7.69
CA GLU A 355 35.77 -11.22 -6.83
C GLU A 355 35.39 -10.96 -5.37
N PHE A 356 35.79 -11.84 -4.47
CA PHE A 356 35.55 -11.67 -3.04
C PHE A 356 36.52 -12.48 -2.18
N ASP A 357 36.65 -12.08 -0.91
CA ASP A 357 37.38 -12.83 0.09
C ASP A 357 36.43 -13.81 0.79
N ASP A 358 36.69 -15.10 0.58
CA ASP A 358 35.92 -16.21 1.11
C ASP A 358 36.51 -16.66 2.46
N ASP A 359 35.66 -16.85 3.47
CA ASP A 359 36.04 -17.45 4.73
C ASP A 359 35.70 -18.94 4.65
N THR A 360 36.72 -19.79 4.45
CA THR A 360 36.54 -21.25 4.35
C THR A 360 36.01 -21.85 5.67
N GLU A 361 35.49 -23.08 5.61
CA GLU A 361 35.01 -23.85 6.78
C GLU A 361 36.04 -23.91 7.93
N ASP A 362 37.34 -23.90 7.61
CA ASP A 362 38.45 -23.90 8.57
C ASP A 362 38.80 -22.49 9.14
N GLY A 363 38.04 -21.45 8.75
CA GLY A 363 38.29 -20.06 9.11
C GLY A 363 39.45 -19.41 8.36
N SER A 364 39.98 -20.06 7.32
CA SER A 364 41.05 -19.49 6.50
C SER A 364 40.46 -18.60 5.40
N LYS A 365 41.06 -17.42 5.20
CA LYS A 365 40.66 -16.47 4.16
C LYS A 365 41.27 -16.85 2.83
N VAL A 366 40.42 -17.11 1.84
CA VAL A 366 40.81 -17.44 0.48
C VAL A 366 40.26 -16.37 -0.45
N HIS A 367 41.14 -15.70 -1.18
CA HIS A 367 40.73 -14.75 -2.21
C HIS A 367 40.23 -15.51 -3.43
N ARG A 368 38.97 -15.28 -3.83
CA ARG A 368 38.32 -15.92 -4.98
C ARG A 368 38.23 -14.94 -6.13
N THR A 369 38.57 -15.42 -7.32
CA THR A 369 38.43 -14.69 -8.57
C THR A 369 37.25 -15.20 -9.38
N PRO A 370 36.65 -14.37 -10.26
CA PRO A 370 35.53 -14.78 -11.09
C PRO A 370 35.85 -16.03 -11.93
N GLY A 371 35.00 -17.05 -11.83
CA GLY A 371 35.17 -18.34 -12.50
C GLY A 371 35.85 -19.42 -11.65
N ASP A 372 36.39 -19.07 -10.49
CA ASP A 372 36.92 -20.07 -9.55
C ASP A 372 35.82 -21.02 -9.08
N ARG A 373 36.16 -22.31 -8.98
CA ARG A 373 35.25 -23.38 -8.58
C ARG A 373 35.77 -24.10 -7.36
N TRP A 374 34.91 -24.28 -6.36
CA TRP A 374 35.24 -25.04 -5.15
C TRP A 374 34.02 -25.81 -4.65
N MET A 375 34.28 -26.71 -3.68
CA MET A 375 33.24 -27.51 -3.06
C MET A 375 33.00 -27.05 -1.63
N ILE A 376 31.74 -27.15 -1.21
CA ILE A 376 31.28 -26.97 0.16
C ILE A 376 30.75 -28.31 0.63
N HIS A 377 31.27 -28.82 1.74
CA HIS A 377 30.99 -30.17 2.20
C HIS A 377 29.93 -30.15 3.30
N GLY A 378 29.04 -31.15 3.31
CA GLY A 378 28.18 -31.39 4.46
C GLY A 378 28.91 -32.09 5.61
N PRO A 379 28.35 -32.10 6.83
CA PRO A 379 27.02 -31.63 7.20
C PRO A 379 26.98 -30.14 7.58
N THR A 380 26.38 -29.31 6.72
CA THR A 380 26.35 -27.84 6.91
C THR A 380 25.09 -27.26 6.30
N ASP A 381 24.52 -26.23 6.96
CA ASP A 381 23.46 -25.40 6.40
C ASP A 381 24.08 -24.27 5.59
N TYR A 382 23.94 -24.31 4.27
CA TYR A 382 24.57 -23.36 3.38
C TYR A 382 23.60 -22.28 2.91
N ILE A 383 23.96 -21.01 3.15
CA ILE A 383 23.26 -19.84 2.63
C ILE A 383 24.11 -19.24 1.50
N PRO A 384 23.62 -19.23 0.25
CA PRO A 384 24.34 -18.65 -0.88
C PRO A 384 24.64 -17.17 -0.68
N ARG A 385 25.89 -16.78 -0.94
CA ARG A 385 26.30 -15.37 -1.02
C ARG A 385 25.93 -14.76 -2.37
N THR A 386 25.83 -13.44 -2.43
CA THR A 386 25.48 -12.66 -3.63
C THR A 386 26.52 -12.75 -4.74
N GLU A 387 27.79 -12.96 -4.39
CA GLU A 387 28.92 -13.00 -5.33
C GLU A 387 29.05 -14.36 -6.04
N ILE A 388 28.24 -15.35 -5.64
CA ILE A 388 28.28 -16.72 -6.16
C ILE A 388 27.23 -16.87 -7.26
N GLY A 389 27.66 -17.47 -8.37
CA GLY A 389 26.81 -17.75 -9.53
C GLY A 389 26.14 -19.12 -9.45
N ASN A 390 26.65 -20.07 -10.24
CA ASN A 390 26.04 -21.38 -10.37
C ASN A 390 26.35 -22.28 -9.18
N ILE A 391 25.32 -22.96 -8.68
CA ILE A 391 25.38 -23.95 -7.61
C ILE A 391 24.92 -25.30 -8.17
N GLN A 392 25.76 -26.33 -8.05
CA GLN A 392 25.43 -27.69 -8.46
C GLN A 392 25.55 -28.64 -7.26
N ARG A 393 24.45 -29.29 -6.89
CA ARG A 393 24.44 -30.32 -5.84
C ARG A 393 25.07 -31.61 -6.36
N ARG A 394 26.03 -32.13 -5.60
CA ARG A 394 26.72 -33.39 -5.85
C ARG A 394 26.47 -34.34 -4.69
N LYS A 395 26.17 -35.59 -5.02
CA LYS A 395 26.00 -36.67 -4.05
C LYS A 395 27.07 -37.73 -4.27
N ALA A 396 27.62 -38.25 -3.20
CA ALA A 396 28.59 -39.32 -3.26
C ALA A 396 27.96 -40.57 -3.91
N THR A 397 28.63 -41.12 -4.91
CA THR A 397 28.17 -42.33 -5.60
C THR A 397 28.70 -43.55 -4.86
N PRO A 398 27.85 -44.43 -4.30
CA PRO A 398 28.32 -45.65 -3.66
C PRO A 398 28.82 -46.64 -4.72
N LEU A 399 30.06 -47.10 -4.57
CA LEU A 399 30.71 -48.09 -5.44
C LEU A 399 30.97 -49.37 -4.64
N ASN A 400 30.51 -50.51 -5.18
CA ASN A 400 30.79 -51.85 -4.65
C ASN A 400 32.16 -52.37 -5.14
N GLU A 401 32.63 -53.51 -4.61
CA GLU A 401 33.96 -54.09 -4.91
C GLU A 401 34.28 -54.30 -6.40
N ASN A 402 33.28 -54.64 -7.21
CA ASN A 402 33.44 -54.87 -8.66
C ASN A 402 32.84 -53.76 -9.52
N GLU A 403 32.50 -52.62 -8.90
CA GLU A 403 31.93 -51.46 -9.58
C GLU A 403 32.93 -50.30 -9.57
N GLY A 404 32.78 -49.41 -10.55
CA GLY A 404 33.56 -48.20 -10.62
C GLY A 404 32.92 -47.18 -11.53
N ILE A 405 33.46 -45.95 -11.50
CA ILE A 405 33.07 -44.85 -12.37
C ILE A 405 34.29 -44.29 -13.10
N TYR A 406 34.09 -43.84 -14.33
CA TYR A 406 35.09 -43.08 -15.04
C TYR A 406 34.95 -41.60 -14.68
N VAL A 407 36.07 -41.02 -14.28
CA VAL A 407 36.15 -39.62 -13.87
C VAL A 407 37.18 -38.92 -14.75
N ARG A 408 36.80 -37.76 -15.27
CA ARG A 408 37.67 -36.87 -16.04
C ARG A 408 37.92 -35.61 -15.23
N ASN A 409 39.19 -35.23 -15.15
CA ASN A 409 39.56 -33.92 -14.64
C ASN A 409 39.38 -32.87 -15.75
N VAL A 410 38.61 -31.82 -15.48
CA VAL A 410 38.28 -30.75 -16.42
C VAL A 410 39.48 -29.83 -16.68
N GLN A 411 40.37 -29.65 -15.70
CA GLN A 411 41.56 -28.81 -15.83
C GLN A 411 42.70 -29.52 -16.56
N SER A 412 43.01 -30.77 -16.19
CA SER A 412 44.11 -31.52 -16.80
C SER A 412 43.68 -32.34 -18.03
N GLY A 413 42.38 -32.59 -18.18
CA GLY A 413 41.84 -33.48 -19.21
C GLY A 413 42.06 -34.97 -18.93
N GLN A 414 42.78 -35.34 -17.86
CA GLN A 414 43.12 -36.72 -17.54
C GLN A 414 41.87 -37.51 -17.16
N VAL A 415 41.71 -38.70 -17.74
CA VAL A 415 40.62 -39.63 -17.43
C VAL A 415 41.17 -40.80 -16.64
N ARG A 416 40.49 -41.19 -15.56
CA ARG A 416 40.83 -42.35 -14.73
C ARG A 416 39.59 -43.15 -14.34
N ALA A 417 39.78 -44.42 -14.04
CA ALA A 417 38.76 -45.26 -13.43
C ALA A 417 38.92 -45.23 -11.91
N ILE A 418 37.81 -45.07 -11.19
CA ILE A 418 37.76 -45.15 -9.73
C ILE A 418 36.97 -46.40 -9.37
N LEU A 419 37.62 -47.35 -8.70
CA LEU A 419 37.07 -48.64 -8.31
C LEU A 419 36.57 -48.59 -6.86
N GLY A 420 35.56 -49.40 -6.53
CA GLY A 420 35.12 -49.62 -5.16
C GLY A 420 35.99 -50.62 -4.38
N PRO A 421 35.62 -50.95 -3.12
CA PRO A 421 34.43 -50.51 -2.39
C PRO A 421 34.64 -49.17 -1.67
N GLN A 422 34.02 -48.09 -2.16
CA GLN A 422 34.02 -46.77 -1.50
C GLN A 422 32.85 -45.91 -2.00
N SER A 423 32.41 -44.94 -1.19
CA SER A 423 31.50 -43.90 -1.66
C SER A 423 32.34 -42.73 -2.20
N TYR A 424 32.32 -42.52 -3.50
CA TYR A 424 33.16 -41.50 -4.13
C TYR A 424 32.38 -40.23 -4.40
N LEU A 425 32.87 -39.11 -3.87
CA LEU A 425 32.39 -37.77 -4.15
C LEU A 425 33.31 -37.10 -5.16
N LEU A 426 32.75 -36.69 -6.30
CA LEU A 426 33.47 -36.04 -7.39
C LEU A 426 34.04 -34.70 -6.94
N GLN A 427 35.35 -34.51 -7.12
CA GLN A 427 36.07 -33.30 -6.73
C GLN A 427 35.69 -32.07 -7.59
N ALA A 428 36.06 -30.86 -7.16
CA ALA A 428 35.69 -29.60 -7.81
C ALA A 428 36.05 -29.56 -9.32
N ALA A 429 37.20 -30.10 -9.67
CA ALA A 429 37.71 -30.16 -11.05
C ALA A 429 37.37 -31.49 -11.76
N GLU A 430 36.50 -32.32 -11.19
CA GLU A 430 36.15 -33.64 -11.72
C GLU A 430 34.70 -33.69 -12.22
N GLU A 431 34.50 -34.42 -13.31
CA GLU A 431 33.20 -34.73 -13.91
C GLU A 431 33.15 -36.21 -14.33
N LEU A 432 31.95 -36.78 -14.42
CA LEU A 432 31.77 -38.14 -14.93
C LEU A 432 32.11 -38.21 -16.41
N TYR A 433 32.89 -39.22 -16.79
CA TYR A 433 33.29 -39.45 -18.18
C TYR A 433 32.50 -40.59 -18.80
N GLU A 434 31.91 -40.35 -19.96
CA GLU A 434 31.23 -41.39 -20.73
C GLU A 434 32.24 -42.14 -21.61
N LYS A 435 32.45 -43.42 -21.32
CA LYS A 435 33.28 -44.28 -22.17
C LYS A 435 32.43 -44.92 -23.26
N GLU A 436 32.66 -44.51 -24.50
CA GLU A 436 32.03 -45.12 -25.66
C GLU A 436 32.74 -46.43 -26.05
N LEU A 437 31.96 -47.46 -26.34
CA LEU A 437 32.44 -48.66 -27.00
C LEU A 437 31.87 -48.76 -28.42
N THR A 438 32.50 -49.58 -29.26
CA THR A 438 31.93 -49.90 -30.57
C THR A 438 30.59 -50.63 -30.38
N PRO A 439 29.57 -50.35 -31.23
CA PRO A 439 28.25 -50.98 -31.10
C PRO A 439 28.29 -52.50 -31.04
N LEU A 440 29.23 -53.10 -31.79
CA LEU A 440 29.48 -54.53 -31.78
C LEU A 440 30.01 -55.04 -30.43
N ALA A 441 30.91 -54.30 -29.77
CA ALA A 441 31.41 -54.69 -28.46
C ALA A 441 30.31 -54.60 -27.38
N GLU A 442 29.41 -53.62 -27.47
CA GLU A 442 28.26 -53.52 -26.57
C GLU A 442 27.29 -54.69 -26.74
N GLU A 443 27.02 -55.09 -27.98
CA GLU A 443 26.20 -56.26 -28.30
C GLU A 443 26.83 -57.55 -27.75
N ILE A 444 28.16 -57.71 -27.94
CA ILE A 444 28.90 -58.86 -27.43
C ILE A 444 28.88 -58.93 -25.90
N LEU A 445 29.06 -57.80 -25.21
CA LEU A 445 28.98 -57.73 -23.75
C LEU A 445 27.58 -58.06 -23.24
N LYS A 446 26.54 -57.60 -23.95
CA LYS A 446 25.14 -57.90 -23.62
C LYS A 446 24.84 -59.39 -23.69
N GLU A 447 25.37 -60.09 -24.69
CA GLU A 447 25.21 -61.53 -24.86
C GLU A 447 26.21 -62.37 -24.03
N GLY A 448 27.04 -61.74 -23.19
CA GLY A 448 27.93 -62.43 -22.26
C GLY A 448 29.27 -62.89 -22.84
N GLY A 449 29.68 -62.37 -24.00
CA GLY A 449 31.00 -62.65 -24.56
C GLY A 449 31.04 -63.07 -26.03
N GLY A 450 29.89 -63.30 -26.68
CA GLY A 450 29.85 -63.53 -28.13
C GLY A 450 28.46 -63.45 -28.77
N VAL A 451 28.43 -63.06 -30.05
CA VAL A 451 27.24 -62.91 -30.90
C VAL A 451 27.45 -63.69 -32.20
N GLY A 452 26.45 -64.44 -32.66
CA GLY A 452 26.55 -65.21 -33.91
C GLY A 452 25.23 -65.82 -34.36
N ASP A 453 25.18 -66.18 -35.64
CA ASP A 453 23.97 -66.69 -36.30
C ASP A 453 23.99 -68.24 -36.34
N ALA A 454 22.88 -68.84 -35.88
CA ALA A 454 22.58 -70.27 -35.76
C ALA A 454 23.05 -71.03 -34.49
N SER A 455 22.13 -71.87 -34.00
CA SER A 455 22.24 -72.96 -33.01
C SER A 455 23.66 -73.45 -32.69
N ILE A 456 24.29 -72.84 -31.68
CA ILE A 456 25.55 -73.33 -31.13
C ILE A 456 25.35 -73.51 -29.62
N ARG A 457 25.71 -74.70 -29.12
CA ARG A 457 25.81 -75.08 -27.70
C ARG A 457 26.72 -74.16 -26.84
N LYS A 458 27.18 -73.02 -27.37
CA LYS A 458 28.13 -72.07 -26.75
C LYS A 458 27.46 -70.89 -26.04
N ILE A 459 26.16 -70.66 -26.22
CA ILE A 459 25.43 -69.61 -25.48
C ILE A 459 25.48 -69.89 -23.96
N ALA A 460 25.37 -71.16 -23.55
CA ALA A 460 25.48 -71.57 -22.14
C ALA A 460 26.86 -71.30 -21.51
N TYR A 461 27.93 -71.17 -22.31
CA TYR A 461 29.28 -70.85 -21.81
C TYR A 461 29.41 -69.37 -21.45
N PHE A 462 28.61 -68.51 -22.10
CA PHE A 462 28.61 -67.06 -21.96
C PHE A 462 27.53 -66.54 -20.99
N ASP A 463 26.51 -67.36 -20.69
CA ASP A 463 25.47 -66.99 -19.73
C ASP A 463 26.02 -66.67 -18.33
N GLY A 464 27.10 -67.34 -17.89
CA GLY A 464 27.75 -67.05 -16.60
C GLY A 464 28.59 -65.75 -16.58
N ALA A 465 28.91 -65.21 -17.76
CA ALA A 465 29.66 -63.97 -17.94
C ALA A 465 28.77 -62.74 -18.20
N LYS A 466 27.44 -62.94 -18.33
CA LYS A 466 26.48 -61.85 -18.37
C LYS A 466 26.48 -61.12 -17.04
N ASP A 467 26.72 -59.81 -17.09
CA ASP A 467 26.59 -58.95 -15.92
C ASP A 467 25.27 -58.16 -16.01
N PRO A 468 24.25 -58.50 -15.19
CA PRO A 468 22.98 -57.78 -15.17
C PRO A 468 23.12 -56.33 -14.69
N SER A 469 24.18 -56.00 -13.95
CA SER A 469 24.39 -54.67 -13.36
C SER A 469 24.82 -53.61 -14.38
N LEU A 470 25.50 -54.05 -15.46
CA LEU A 470 25.97 -53.20 -16.56
C LEU A 470 24.85 -52.77 -17.51
N PHE A 471 23.77 -53.56 -17.62
CA PHE A 471 22.68 -53.35 -18.57
C PHE A 471 21.33 -53.25 -17.84
N LYS A 472 21.04 -52.10 -17.22
CA LYS A 472 19.71 -51.82 -16.67
C LYS A 472 18.71 -51.58 -17.81
N GLY A 473 17.73 -52.48 -17.98
CA GLY A 473 16.68 -52.32 -18.99
C GLY A 473 17.18 -52.32 -20.44
N ASN A 474 18.21 -53.13 -20.76
CA ASN A 474 18.87 -53.21 -22.07
C ASN A 474 19.66 -51.97 -22.52
N LYS A 475 19.83 -50.94 -21.66
CA LYS A 475 20.68 -49.78 -21.93
C LYS A 475 21.88 -49.79 -20.99
N ARG A 476 23.06 -49.55 -21.53
CA ARG A 476 24.29 -49.45 -20.75
C ARG A 476 24.44 -48.05 -20.15
N ASP A 477 24.88 -48.00 -18.89
CA ASP A 477 25.41 -46.79 -18.28
C ASP A 477 26.86 -46.57 -18.76
N LYS A 478 27.09 -45.51 -19.54
CA LYS A 478 28.40 -45.21 -20.14
C LYS A 478 29.41 -44.67 -19.12
N THR A 479 28.93 -44.16 -17.98
CA THR A 479 29.79 -43.55 -16.94
C THR A 479 30.42 -44.59 -16.02
N ARG A 480 29.82 -45.78 -15.94
CA ARG A 480 30.32 -46.90 -15.16
C ARG A 480 31.47 -47.61 -15.86
N VAL A 481 32.39 -48.10 -15.03
CA VAL A 481 33.54 -48.89 -15.49
C VAL A 481 33.05 -50.18 -16.15
N VAL A 482 33.62 -50.48 -17.30
CA VAL A 482 33.28 -51.70 -18.03
C VAL A 482 34.02 -52.86 -17.40
N THR A 483 33.25 -53.82 -16.90
CA THR A 483 33.76 -55.06 -16.36
C THR A 483 33.28 -56.23 -17.20
N TYR A 484 34.10 -57.27 -17.30
CA TYR A 484 33.76 -58.51 -17.99
C TYR A 484 34.31 -59.69 -17.22
N ARG A 485 33.44 -60.62 -16.81
CA ARG A 485 33.84 -61.85 -16.12
C ARG A 485 34.35 -62.84 -17.15
N CYS A 486 35.67 -63.04 -17.22
CA CYS A 486 36.24 -63.98 -18.16
C CYS A 486 35.90 -65.42 -17.73
N PRO A 487 35.25 -66.25 -18.57
CA PRO A 487 34.97 -67.65 -18.23
C PRO A 487 36.26 -68.47 -18.03
N SER A 488 36.16 -69.60 -17.32
CA SER A 488 37.27 -70.53 -17.16
C SER A 488 37.78 -71.04 -18.52
N ASN A 489 39.10 -71.22 -18.64
CA ASN A 489 39.79 -71.65 -19.87
C ASN A 489 39.58 -70.71 -21.08
N CYS A 490 39.31 -69.43 -20.83
CA CYS A 490 39.28 -68.40 -21.86
C CYS A 490 40.41 -67.38 -21.64
N ALA A 491 40.79 -66.68 -22.70
CA ALA A 491 41.65 -65.50 -22.64
C ALA A 491 40.98 -64.31 -23.31
N VAL A 492 41.09 -63.14 -22.72
CA VAL A 492 40.59 -61.87 -23.27
C VAL A 492 41.77 -60.98 -23.55
N GLN A 493 41.80 -60.39 -24.74
CA GLN A 493 42.81 -59.41 -25.10
C GLN A 493 42.23 -58.00 -24.96
N VAL A 494 42.94 -57.16 -24.21
CA VAL A 494 42.62 -55.75 -24.03
C VAL A 494 43.74 -54.92 -24.64
N TYR A 495 43.37 -53.89 -25.40
CA TYR A 495 44.31 -53.00 -26.07
C TYR A 495 44.12 -51.56 -25.59
N ASN A 496 45.22 -50.93 -25.15
CA ASN A 496 45.28 -49.51 -24.85
C ASN A 496 45.75 -48.76 -26.09
N TYR A 497 44.87 -47.94 -26.68
CA TYR A 497 45.15 -47.25 -27.94
C TYR A 497 46.12 -46.07 -27.78
N ILE A 498 46.18 -45.47 -26.58
CA ILE A 498 47.07 -44.33 -26.32
C ILE A 498 48.49 -44.83 -26.09
N GLU A 499 48.65 -45.82 -25.21
CA GLU A 499 49.96 -46.38 -24.87
C GLU A 499 50.47 -47.38 -25.92
N LYS A 500 49.60 -47.82 -26.83
CA LYS A 500 49.86 -48.88 -27.82
C LYS A 500 50.29 -50.20 -27.19
N THR A 501 49.83 -50.46 -25.96
CA THR A 501 50.11 -51.67 -25.19
C THR A 501 48.94 -52.65 -25.28
N ALA A 502 49.24 -53.94 -25.30
CA ALA A 502 48.24 -55.01 -25.28
C ALA A 502 48.49 -55.89 -24.07
N ARG A 503 47.44 -56.24 -23.32
CA ARG A 503 47.50 -57.25 -22.26
C ARG A 503 46.49 -58.36 -22.51
N VAL A 504 46.88 -59.57 -22.15
CA VAL A 504 46.04 -60.76 -22.25
C VAL A 504 45.73 -61.25 -20.84
N LEU A 505 44.45 -61.41 -20.55
CA LEU A 505 43.93 -61.83 -19.24
C LEU A 505 43.33 -63.23 -19.39
N PHE A 506 43.77 -64.16 -18.55
CA PHE A 506 43.27 -65.54 -18.54
C PHE A 506 42.15 -65.67 -17.50
N GLY A 507 41.08 -66.39 -17.85
CA GLY A 507 39.98 -66.67 -16.93
C GLY A 507 40.37 -67.69 -15.85
N PRO A 508 39.72 -67.68 -14.68
CA PRO A 508 38.42 -67.05 -14.38
C PRO A 508 38.46 -65.65 -13.72
N ASP A 509 39.36 -64.77 -14.15
CA ASP A 509 39.49 -63.43 -13.57
C ASP A 509 38.48 -62.39 -14.13
N LEU A 510 38.21 -61.34 -13.33
CA LEU A 510 37.42 -60.18 -13.75
C LEU A 510 38.31 -59.21 -14.54
N VAL A 511 37.91 -58.91 -15.78
CA VAL A 511 38.55 -57.88 -16.58
C VAL A 511 37.89 -56.54 -16.29
N VAL A 512 38.69 -55.55 -15.91
CA VAL A 512 38.26 -54.16 -15.70
C VAL A 512 38.97 -53.30 -16.74
N LEU A 513 38.20 -52.60 -17.58
CA LEU A 513 38.76 -51.72 -18.60
C LEU A 513 39.13 -50.37 -18.03
N ASP A 514 40.35 -49.93 -18.31
CA ASP A 514 40.74 -48.53 -18.12
C ASP A 514 40.06 -47.61 -19.15
N PRO A 515 40.02 -46.28 -18.92
CA PRO A 515 39.31 -45.35 -19.80
C PRO A 515 39.72 -45.41 -21.27
N HIS A 516 40.99 -45.74 -21.54
CA HIS A 516 41.58 -45.75 -22.89
C HIS A 516 41.82 -47.17 -23.44
N GLU A 517 41.38 -48.19 -22.70
CA GLU A 517 41.46 -49.60 -23.11
C GLU A 517 40.17 -50.08 -23.77
N ASN A 518 40.23 -50.83 -24.87
CA ASN A 518 39.06 -51.54 -25.40
C ASN A 518 39.31 -53.04 -25.54
N PHE A 519 38.22 -53.80 -25.54
CA PHE A 519 38.25 -55.22 -25.90
C PHE A 519 38.62 -55.38 -27.36
N ASN A 520 39.55 -56.31 -27.64
CA ASN A 520 39.77 -56.74 -29.01
C ASN A 520 38.64 -57.71 -29.41
N VAL A 521 37.91 -57.38 -30.47
CA VAL A 521 36.84 -58.23 -30.99
C VAL A 521 37.43 -59.20 -31.99
N LEU A 522 37.29 -60.49 -31.72
CA LEU A 522 37.72 -61.58 -32.58
C LEU A 522 36.56 -62.00 -33.49
N SER A 523 36.83 -62.06 -34.79
CA SER A 523 35.92 -62.69 -35.75
C SER A 523 36.41 -64.10 -36.06
N LEU A 524 35.59 -65.08 -35.71
CA LEU A 524 35.91 -66.49 -35.77
C LEU A 524 35.45 -67.10 -37.11
N SER A 525 36.13 -66.72 -38.22
CA SER A 525 36.28 -67.46 -39.51
C SER A 525 36.83 -66.58 -40.65
N GLY A 526 37.69 -67.15 -41.49
CA GLY A 526 38.30 -66.50 -42.66
C GLY A 526 39.43 -67.32 -43.30
N GLU A 527 39.45 -67.38 -44.63
CA GLU A 527 40.65 -67.61 -45.42
C GLU A 527 41.18 -66.21 -45.83
N GLY A 528 42.49 -65.99 -45.72
CA GLY A 528 43.07 -64.65 -45.84
C GLY A 528 43.00 -64.09 -47.27
N GLU A 529 42.23 -63.02 -47.47
CA GLU A 529 42.48 -62.12 -48.59
C GLU A 529 43.78 -61.33 -48.33
N ARG A 530 44.86 -61.78 -48.97
CA ARG A 530 46.04 -60.93 -49.19
C ARG A 530 45.60 -59.73 -50.03
N GLY A 531 45.56 -58.55 -49.40
CA GLY A 531 45.70 -57.28 -50.09
C GLY A 531 44.44 -56.43 -50.18
N ARG A 532 44.07 -55.78 -49.08
CA ARG A 532 43.54 -54.41 -49.16
C ARG A 532 43.94 -53.61 -47.93
N GLN A 533 44.77 -52.61 -48.18
CA GLN A 533 45.28 -51.66 -47.22
C GLN A 533 44.13 -50.71 -46.85
N LEU A 534 43.41 -51.03 -45.79
CA LEU A 534 42.54 -50.12 -45.03
C LEU A 534 43.07 -50.12 -43.60
N GLY A 535 43.10 -48.94 -43.00
CA GLY A 535 43.96 -48.58 -41.87
C GLY A 535 44.01 -49.56 -40.69
N GLU A 536 45.25 -49.79 -40.26
CA GLU A 536 45.73 -50.09 -38.90
C GLU A 536 44.98 -51.15 -38.05
N GLY A 537 45.60 -52.34 -37.98
CA GLY A 537 45.92 -52.94 -36.68
C GLY A 537 44.92 -53.90 -36.05
N VAL A 538 44.40 -54.89 -36.79
CA VAL A 538 43.72 -56.06 -36.18
C VAL A 538 44.32 -57.34 -36.77
N ASN A 539 45.20 -58.00 -36.02
CA ASN A 539 45.65 -59.35 -36.36
C ASN A 539 44.54 -60.34 -36.00
N LEU A 540 43.86 -60.84 -37.02
CA LEU A 540 42.74 -61.76 -36.93
C LEU A 540 43.26 -63.20 -36.74
N LEU A 541 43.11 -63.78 -35.54
CA LEU A 541 43.34 -65.20 -35.30
C LEU A 541 42.05 -65.99 -35.55
N LEU A 542 42.16 -67.02 -36.39
CA LEU A 542 41.06 -67.70 -37.07
C LEU A 542 40.71 -69.03 -36.39
N PHE A 543 39.51 -69.13 -35.80
CA PHE A 543 38.86 -70.40 -35.44
C PHE A 543 37.41 -70.34 -35.91
N SER A 544 36.76 -71.44 -36.30
CA SER A 544 35.57 -71.38 -37.17
C SER A 544 34.24 -71.78 -36.50
N ALA A 545 33.14 -71.10 -36.84
CA ALA A 545 31.75 -71.43 -36.43
C ALA A 545 30.80 -71.70 -37.63
N GLY A 546 29.76 -72.53 -37.45
CA GLY A 546 28.80 -72.94 -38.50
C GLY A 546 28.90 -74.40 -38.97
N LYS A 547 27.90 -74.88 -39.75
CA LYS A 547 27.88 -76.16 -40.49
C LYS A 547 27.18 -75.97 -41.86
N PRO A 548 27.90 -75.88 -43.00
CA PRO A 548 29.36 -75.72 -43.14
C PRO A 548 29.87 -74.43 -42.48
N LYS A 549 31.18 -74.32 -42.22
CA LYS A 549 31.76 -73.09 -41.65
C LYS A 549 31.48 -71.89 -42.55
N LYS A 550 30.94 -70.83 -41.94
CA LYS A 550 30.65 -69.56 -42.62
C LYS A 550 31.57 -68.47 -42.08
N GLU A 551 32.01 -67.59 -42.97
CA GLU A 551 32.80 -66.40 -42.63
C GLU A 551 32.02 -65.44 -41.72
N ASN A 552 32.71 -64.82 -40.77
CA ASN A 552 32.17 -63.88 -39.79
C ASN A 552 30.92 -64.38 -39.02
N ALA A 553 30.75 -65.69 -38.90
CA ALA A 553 29.55 -66.31 -38.30
C ALA A 553 29.49 -66.16 -36.77
N LEU A 554 30.64 -65.97 -36.11
CA LEU A 554 30.73 -65.78 -34.66
C LEU A 554 31.73 -64.66 -34.36
N LYS A 555 31.29 -63.66 -33.60
CA LYS A 555 32.10 -62.56 -33.11
C LYS A 555 32.16 -62.64 -31.60
N THR A 556 33.36 -62.63 -31.02
CA THR A 556 33.57 -62.82 -29.58
C THR A 556 34.71 -61.97 -29.06
N ILE A 557 34.68 -61.58 -27.80
CA ILE A 557 35.78 -60.88 -27.11
C ILE A 557 36.73 -61.83 -26.36
N CYS A 558 36.34 -63.10 -26.22
CA CYS A 558 37.12 -64.09 -25.50
C CYS A 558 37.54 -65.24 -26.41
N LEU A 559 38.80 -65.62 -26.32
CA LEU A 559 39.39 -66.76 -27.00
C LEU A 559 39.30 -67.99 -26.09
N MET A 560 38.63 -69.05 -26.54
CA MET A 560 38.56 -70.32 -25.82
C MET A 560 39.89 -71.09 -26.00
N LEU A 561 40.55 -71.43 -24.90
CA LEU A 561 41.85 -72.13 -24.88
C LEU A 561 41.75 -73.59 -24.40
N GLY A 562 40.61 -74.00 -23.85
CA GLY A 562 40.38 -75.35 -23.34
C GLY A 562 40.23 -76.42 -24.42
N PRO A 563 40.19 -77.72 -24.05
CA PRO A 563 39.94 -78.82 -24.98
C PRO A 563 38.48 -78.79 -25.46
N ASP A 564 38.20 -78.00 -26.48
CA ASP A 564 36.89 -77.91 -27.14
C ASP A 564 36.99 -78.46 -28.57
N PHE A 565 35.97 -79.23 -28.98
CA PHE A 565 35.94 -79.87 -30.29
C PHE A 565 35.08 -79.05 -31.25
N ILE A 566 35.70 -78.62 -32.35
CA ILE A 566 35.01 -77.88 -33.42
C ILE A 566 34.62 -78.87 -34.52
N SER A 567 33.31 -78.96 -34.83
CA SER A 567 32.81 -79.78 -35.95
C SER A 567 32.68 -78.97 -37.24
N ASP A 568 32.94 -79.59 -38.39
CA ASP A 568 32.76 -79.02 -39.73
C ASP A 568 32.15 -80.06 -40.71
N HIS A 569 31.47 -79.58 -41.76
CA HIS A 569 31.00 -80.36 -42.90
C HIS A 569 31.76 -79.91 -44.15
N ILE A 570 32.76 -80.68 -44.55
CA ILE A 570 33.52 -80.47 -45.79
C ILE A 570 32.78 -81.23 -46.90
N THR A 571 32.25 -80.51 -47.89
CA THR A 571 31.62 -81.08 -49.09
C THR A 571 32.48 -80.88 -50.32
#